data_AF-A0A932IIB2-F1
#
_entry.id   AF-A0A932IIB2-F1
#
_cell.length_a   1.000
_cell.length_b   1.000
_cell.length_c   1.000
_cell.angle_alpha   90.00
_cell.angle_beta   90.00
_cell.angle_gamma   90.00
#
_symmetry.space_group_name_H-M   'P 1'
#
loop_
_entity.id
_entity.type
_entity.pdbx_description
1 polymer ?
#
loop_
_entity_poly.entity_id
_entity_poly.type
_entity_poly.pdbx_seq_one_letter_code
_entity_poly.pdbx_strand_id
1 'polypeptide(L)'
;MKRVLTWCVGVAVRGRFVAACPSRLLTHFPHWQHLAELECGTPGTPDCLSCANCHKSSDKKEGVWAQPTPERCEHCHEDAAVLWRQSVRPPLATLPAGKAIIFPHDPHLKHERIKGQCVRCHAGAVAERGGDPLFPPMETCLGCHEHREAFEKGLCNDCHRPQDLRTLRPVSFLSHDGAWMRRHGAEARAQP
;
A
#
# COMPACT_ATOMS: atom_id res chain seq x y z
N MET A 1 27.42 45.49 55.57
CA MET A 1 28.02 44.77 54.42
C MET A 1 26.94 44.52 53.38
N LYS A 2 27.02 45.15 52.20
CA LYS A 2 25.98 45.12 51.15
C LYS A 2 26.14 43.82 50.33
N ARG A 3 25.07 43.05 50.16
CA ARG A 3 25.00 41.94 49.18
C ARG A 3 24.08 42.37 48.04
N VAL A 4 24.66 42.49 46.85
CA VAL A 4 23.97 42.75 45.59
C VAL A 4 23.41 41.43 45.07
N LEU A 5 22.11 41.36 44.85
CA LEU A 5 21.42 40.19 44.31
C LEU A 5 21.32 40.36 42.78
N THR A 6 22.15 39.65 42.04
CA THR A 6 22.12 39.62 40.56
C THR A 6 20.96 38.74 40.10
N TRP A 7 20.00 39.32 39.39
CA TRP A 7 18.90 38.59 38.74
C TRP A 7 19.40 37.95 37.43
N CYS A 8 19.35 36.62 37.34
CA CYS A 8 19.48 35.91 36.08
C CYS A 8 18.12 35.92 35.35
N VAL A 9 18.06 36.61 34.21
CA VAL A 9 16.94 36.53 33.26
C VAL A 9 17.01 35.18 32.55
N GLY A 10 16.15 34.25 32.95
CA GLY A 10 15.94 32.99 32.24
C GLY A 10 15.06 33.20 31.02
N VAL A 11 15.63 33.11 29.81
CA VAL A 11 14.88 33.08 28.55
C VAL A 11 14.19 31.71 28.44
N ALA A 12 12.87 31.69 28.62
CA ALA A 12 12.06 30.51 28.38
C ALA A 12 11.91 30.25 26.87
N VAL A 13 12.74 29.36 26.33
CA VAL A 13 12.58 28.85 24.97
C VAL A 13 11.37 27.91 24.95
N ARG A 14 10.23 28.39 24.45
CA ARG A 14 9.06 27.56 24.12
C ARG A 14 9.44 26.62 22.97
N GLY A 15 9.85 25.40 23.30
CA GLY A 15 10.00 24.32 22.34
C GLY A 15 8.65 23.98 21.70
N ARG A 16 8.54 24.18 20.39
CA ARG A 16 7.43 23.66 19.60
C ARG A 16 7.58 22.14 19.50
N PHE A 17 6.73 21.40 20.20
CA PHE A 17 6.54 19.97 19.94
C PHE A 17 5.87 19.82 18.58
N VAL A 18 6.64 19.44 17.57
CA VAL A 18 6.10 18.93 16.31
C VAL A 18 5.58 17.53 16.62
N ALA A 19 4.27 17.40 16.82
CA ALA A 19 3.63 16.10 16.86
C ALA A 19 3.82 15.44 15.48
N ALA A 20 4.78 14.53 15.38
CA ALA A 20 4.92 13.69 14.19
C ALA A 20 3.64 12.86 14.07
N CYS A 21 2.88 13.06 12.99
CA CYS A 21 1.77 12.18 12.67
C CYS A 21 2.30 10.73 12.62
N PRO A 22 1.71 9.79 13.38
CA PRO A 22 2.11 8.40 13.27
C PRO A 22 1.90 7.96 11.81
N SER A 23 2.96 7.41 11.23
CA SER A 23 2.91 6.82 9.89
C SER A 23 1.74 5.83 9.87
N ARG A 24 0.77 6.07 8.98
CA ARG A 24 -0.42 5.23 8.85
C ARG A 24 -0.02 3.95 8.11
N LEU A 25 0.45 2.95 8.85
CA LEU A 25 0.71 1.61 8.31
C LEU A 25 -0.52 1.14 7.54
N LEU A 26 -0.31 0.53 6.37
CA LEU A 26 -1.41 0.10 5.50
C LEU A 26 -2.09 -1.18 6.01
N THR A 27 -1.39 -1.93 6.86
CA THR A 27 -1.86 -3.17 7.50
C THR A 27 -1.19 -3.25 8.87
N HIS A 28 -1.92 -3.77 9.87
CA HIS A 28 -1.35 -4.13 11.17
C HIS A 28 -1.03 -5.62 11.26
N PHE A 29 -1.31 -6.39 10.20
CA PHE A 29 -1.00 -7.81 10.13
C PHE A 29 0.53 -8.05 10.09
N PRO A 30 1.09 -8.84 11.02
CA PRO A 30 2.52 -9.11 11.09
C PRO A 30 2.89 -10.26 10.12
N HIS A 31 2.99 -9.95 8.82
CA HIS A 31 3.37 -10.95 7.80
C HIS A 31 4.69 -11.64 8.12
N TRP A 32 5.67 -10.90 8.65
CA TRP A 32 6.98 -11.45 9.02
C TRP A 32 6.86 -12.60 10.04
N GLN A 33 6.06 -12.41 11.09
CA GLN A 33 5.84 -13.45 12.11
C GLN A 33 5.27 -14.73 11.48
N HIS A 34 4.30 -14.60 10.58
CA HIS A 34 3.62 -15.74 9.97
C HIS A 34 4.46 -16.43 8.87
N LEU A 35 5.35 -15.69 8.19
CA LEU A 35 6.12 -16.22 7.06
C LEU A 35 7.52 -16.68 7.44
N ALA A 36 8.11 -16.14 8.51
CA ALA A 36 9.52 -16.34 8.83
C ALA A 36 9.79 -16.78 10.27
N GLU A 37 8.89 -16.51 11.23
CA GLU A 37 9.13 -16.82 12.66
C GLU A 37 8.36 -18.06 13.14
N LEU A 38 7.39 -18.55 12.38
CA LEU A 38 6.72 -19.83 12.69
C LEU A 38 7.63 -21.01 12.34
N GLU A 39 7.82 -21.92 13.30
CA GLU A 39 8.47 -23.20 13.05
C GLU A 39 7.59 -24.06 12.12
N CYS A 40 8.15 -24.47 10.98
CA CYS A 40 7.42 -25.18 9.94
C CYS A 40 8.34 -26.07 9.10
N GLY A 41 7.75 -27.01 8.36
CA GLY A 41 8.45 -27.80 7.34
C GLY A 41 9.36 -28.94 7.87
N THR A 42 9.30 -29.22 9.17
CA THR A 42 9.95 -30.39 9.80
C THR A 42 8.91 -31.44 10.22
N PRO A 43 9.29 -32.73 10.36
CA PRO A 43 8.36 -33.76 10.79
C PRO A 43 7.69 -33.43 12.13
N GLY A 44 6.36 -33.35 12.15
CA GLY A 44 5.58 -32.97 13.33
C GLY A 44 5.25 -31.47 13.46
N THR A 45 5.72 -30.63 12.54
CA THR A 45 5.35 -29.20 12.44
C THR A 45 4.47 -28.96 11.21
N PRO A 46 3.66 -27.88 11.18
CA PRO A 46 2.85 -27.55 10.01
C PRO A 46 3.71 -27.20 8.79
N ASP A 47 3.09 -27.26 7.60
CA ASP A 47 3.70 -26.74 6.39
C ASP A 47 3.97 -25.24 6.49
N CYS A 48 5.07 -24.79 5.88
CA CYS A 48 5.43 -23.39 5.88
C CYS A 48 4.38 -22.55 5.13
N LEU A 49 3.96 -21.47 5.77
CA LEU A 49 3.01 -20.54 5.16
C LEU A 49 3.68 -19.76 4.02
N SER A 50 2.88 -19.47 3.00
CA SER A 50 3.24 -18.61 1.89
C SER A 50 2.14 -17.58 1.64
N CYS A 51 2.43 -16.59 0.79
CA CYS A 51 1.44 -15.60 0.35
C CYS A 51 0.17 -16.27 -0.19
N ALA A 52 0.29 -17.42 -0.86
CA ALA A 52 -0.83 -18.11 -1.50
C ALA A 52 -1.77 -18.77 -0.49
N ASN A 53 -1.27 -19.22 0.66
CA ASN A 53 -2.08 -19.84 1.71
C ASN A 53 -3.15 -18.86 2.23
N CYS A 54 -2.89 -17.55 2.18
CA CYS A 54 -3.84 -16.52 2.63
C CYS A 54 -4.52 -15.76 1.47
N HIS A 55 -3.78 -15.40 0.41
CA HIS A 55 -4.27 -14.45 -0.60
C HIS A 55 -4.84 -15.09 -1.87
N LYS A 56 -4.53 -16.36 -2.16
CA LYS A 56 -5.05 -17.03 -3.35
C LYS A 56 -6.48 -17.48 -3.08
N SER A 57 -7.47 -16.92 -3.77
CA SER A 57 -8.90 -17.21 -3.55
C SER A 57 -9.18 -18.71 -3.50
N SER A 58 -10.02 -19.11 -2.55
CA SER A 58 -10.56 -20.47 -2.42
C SER A 58 -11.81 -20.67 -3.29
N ASP A 59 -12.39 -19.59 -3.80
CA ASP A 59 -13.53 -19.65 -4.72
C ASP A 59 -13.07 -20.19 -6.07
N LYS A 60 -13.97 -20.88 -6.78
CA LYS A 60 -13.75 -21.58 -8.07
C LYS A 60 -13.24 -20.70 -9.24
N LYS A 61 -12.82 -19.46 -8.99
CA LYS A 61 -12.16 -18.58 -9.96
C LYS A 61 -10.65 -18.65 -9.72
N GLU A 62 -10.00 -19.58 -10.41
CA GLU A 62 -8.54 -19.64 -10.46
C GLU A 62 -7.97 -18.26 -10.86
N GLY A 63 -6.85 -17.89 -10.22
CA GLY A 63 -6.12 -16.66 -10.52
C GLY A 63 -6.64 -15.37 -9.87
N VAL A 64 -7.64 -15.47 -8.99
CA VAL A 64 -8.07 -14.33 -8.17
C VAL A 64 -7.25 -14.24 -6.90
N TRP A 65 -6.59 -13.10 -6.71
CA TRP A 65 -5.82 -12.77 -5.51
C TRP A 65 -6.53 -11.65 -4.76
N ALA A 66 -6.78 -11.87 -3.46
CA ALA A 66 -7.59 -10.97 -2.64
C ALA A 66 -7.10 -10.94 -1.19
N GLN A 67 -7.69 -10.06 -0.38
CA GLN A 67 -7.51 -10.12 1.07
C GLN A 67 -8.07 -11.46 1.59
N PRO A 68 -7.39 -12.11 2.56
CA PRO A 68 -7.90 -13.31 3.20
C PRO A 68 -9.20 -12.99 3.93
N THR A 69 -10.05 -14.00 4.11
CA THR A 69 -11.22 -13.94 4.97
C THR A 69 -10.88 -14.54 6.35
N PRO A 70 -11.69 -14.26 7.39
CA PRO A 70 -11.45 -14.79 8.74
C PRO A 70 -11.30 -16.31 8.81
N GLU A 71 -11.98 -17.05 7.94
CA GLU A 71 -11.97 -18.52 7.91
C GLU A 71 -10.58 -19.09 7.66
N ARG A 72 -9.69 -18.33 7.00
CA ARG A 72 -8.28 -18.74 6.82
C ARG A 72 -7.47 -18.71 8.10
N CYS A 73 -7.90 -17.92 9.09
CA CYS A 73 -7.22 -17.78 10.36
C CYS A 73 -7.72 -18.80 11.39
N GLU A 74 -8.93 -19.35 11.22
CA GLU A 74 -9.59 -20.26 12.16
C GLU A 74 -8.83 -21.57 12.38
N HIS A 75 -7.97 -21.96 11.43
CA HIS A 75 -7.13 -23.15 11.60
C HIS A 75 -6.09 -23.00 12.74
N CYS A 76 -5.72 -21.77 13.09
CA CYS A 76 -4.69 -21.48 14.10
C CYS A 76 -5.20 -20.59 15.25
N HIS A 77 -6.26 -19.81 15.04
CA HIS A 77 -6.78 -18.84 16.00
C HIS A 77 -8.25 -19.09 16.30
N GLU A 78 -8.58 -19.41 17.56
CA GLU A 78 -9.97 -19.56 18.02
C GLU A 78 -10.77 -18.23 17.93
N ASP A 79 -10.09 -17.10 18.04
CA ASP A 79 -10.62 -15.73 17.95
C ASP A 79 -10.34 -15.08 16.58
N ALA A 80 -10.17 -15.89 15.53
CA ALA A 80 -9.84 -15.48 14.17
C ALA A 80 -10.60 -14.24 13.66
N ALA A 81 -11.92 -14.16 13.86
CA ALA A 81 -12.73 -13.03 13.40
C ALA A 81 -12.41 -11.71 14.12
N VAL A 82 -11.92 -11.76 15.36
CA VAL A 82 -11.49 -10.57 16.12
C VAL A 82 -10.12 -10.13 15.63
N LEU A 83 -9.15 -11.06 15.60
CA LEU A 83 -7.78 -10.79 15.15
C LEU A 83 -7.74 -10.31 13.71
N TRP A 84 -8.54 -10.90 12.82
CA TRP A 84 -8.65 -10.47 11.44
C TRP A 84 -9.10 -9.01 11.36
N ARG A 85 -10.17 -8.63 12.07
CA ARG A 85 -10.69 -7.24 12.10
C ARG A 85 -9.69 -6.23 12.64
N GLN A 86 -8.83 -6.63 13.58
CA GLN A 86 -7.75 -5.78 14.12
C GLN A 86 -6.56 -5.67 13.14
N SER A 87 -6.33 -6.72 12.35
CA SER A 87 -5.21 -6.83 11.42
C SER A 87 -5.47 -6.14 10.10
N VAL A 88 -6.71 -6.22 9.59
CA VAL A 88 -7.13 -5.51 8.39
C VAL A 88 -7.44 -4.07 8.74
N ARG A 89 -6.86 -3.14 8.00
CA ARG A 89 -7.19 -1.73 8.14
C ARG A 89 -8.67 -1.54 7.78
N PRO A 90 -9.50 -0.88 8.61
CA PRO A 90 -10.85 -0.50 8.18
C PRO A 90 -10.73 0.38 6.93
N PRO A 91 -11.60 0.24 5.92
CA PRO A 91 -11.55 1.03 4.69
C PRO A 91 -11.89 2.50 4.99
N LEU A 92 -10.96 3.22 5.63
CA LEU A 92 -11.06 4.65 5.95
C LEU A 92 -10.91 5.52 4.69
N ALA A 93 -10.70 4.90 3.54
CA ALA A 93 -10.99 5.47 2.25
C ALA A 93 -11.37 4.31 1.33
N THR A 94 -12.50 4.40 0.63
CA THR A 94 -12.63 3.77 -0.69
C THR A 94 -11.32 3.99 -1.43
N LEU A 95 -10.72 2.94 -2.02
CA LEU A 95 -9.54 3.11 -2.86
C LEU A 95 -9.81 4.34 -3.74
N PRO A 96 -9.00 5.42 -3.63
CA PRO A 96 -9.28 6.63 -4.37
C PRO A 96 -9.52 6.25 -5.82
N ALA A 97 -10.58 6.83 -6.40
CA ALA A 97 -10.78 6.87 -7.83
C ALA A 97 -9.43 6.96 -8.56
N GLY A 98 -9.16 6.03 -9.47
CA GLY A 98 -7.90 5.92 -10.20
C GLY A 98 -6.76 5.12 -9.53
N LYS A 99 -6.96 4.47 -8.38
CA LYS A 99 -6.09 3.35 -7.94
C LYS A 99 -6.51 1.99 -8.52
N ALA A 100 -7.72 1.90 -9.07
CA ALA A 100 -8.16 0.70 -9.77
C ALA A 100 -7.47 0.63 -11.13
N ILE A 101 -6.70 -0.44 -11.33
CA ILE A 101 -6.10 -0.83 -12.61
C ILE A 101 -6.59 -2.23 -12.97
N ILE A 102 -6.56 -2.54 -14.25
CA ILE A 102 -6.70 -3.91 -14.74
C ILE A 102 -5.34 -4.58 -14.55
N PHE A 103 -5.21 -5.37 -13.48
CA PHE A 103 -3.99 -6.10 -13.17
C PHE A 103 -4.28 -7.58 -12.91
N PRO A 104 -4.19 -8.45 -13.95
CA PRO A 104 -4.31 -9.88 -13.76
C PRO A 104 -2.99 -10.43 -13.18
N HIS A 105 -3.03 -11.00 -11.98
CA HIS A 105 -1.83 -11.53 -11.31
C HIS A 105 -1.22 -12.74 -12.05
N ASP A 106 -2.05 -13.65 -12.56
CA ASP A 106 -1.59 -14.89 -13.19
C ASP A 106 -0.56 -14.74 -14.32
N PRO A 107 -0.79 -13.90 -15.36
CA PRO A 107 0.23 -13.72 -16.40
C PRO A 107 1.51 -13.08 -15.85
N HIS A 108 1.41 -12.21 -14.86
CA HIS A 108 2.59 -11.61 -14.23
C HIS A 108 3.37 -12.63 -13.40
N LEU A 109 2.70 -13.47 -12.61
CA LEU A 109 3.37 -14.48 -11.79
C LEU A 109 4.06 -15.56 -12.65
N LYS A 110 3.52 -15.86 -13.84
CA LYS A 110 4.11 -16.79 -14.82
C LYS A 110 5.25 -16.16 -15.64
N HIS A 111 5.46 -14.84 -15.55
CA HIS A 111 6.48 -14.16 -16.32
C HIS A 111 7.90 -14.46 -15.80
N GLU A 112 8.84 -14.68 -16.72
CA GLU A 112 10.22 -15.11 -16.41
C GLU A 112 10.99 -14.11 -15.51
N ARG A 113 10.68 -12.81 -15.58
CA ARG A 113 11.29 -11.81 -14.69
C ARG A 113 10.73 -11.83 -13.27
N ILE A 114 9.52 -12.35 -13.07
CA ILE A 114 8.81 -12.32 -11.79
C ILE A 114 8.91 -13.68 -11.09
N LYS A 115 8.81 -14.80 -11.81
CA LYS A 115 8.96 -16.17 -11.28
C LYS A 115 8.13 -16.42 -10.00
N GLY A 116 6.88 -15.99 -10.00
CA GLY A 116 5.99 -16.12 -8.85
C GLY A 116 6.33 -15.26 -7.63
N GLN A 117 7.32 -14.36 -7.70
CA GLN A 117 7.77 -13.55 -6.56
C GLN A 117 6.83 -12.38 -6.29
N CYS A 118 6.00 -12.50 -5.25
CA CYS A 118 5.03 -11.48 -4.84
C CYS A 118 5.70 -10.18 -4.35
N VAL A 119 6.81 -10.31 -3.63
CA VAL A 119 7.52 -9.17 -2.99
C VAL A 119 8.16 -8.20 -3.98
N ARG A 120 8.30 -8.57 -5.26
CA ARG A 120 8.76 -7.66 -6.31
C ARG A 120 7.80 -6.49 -6.52
N CYS A 121 6.51 -6.70 -6.25
CA CYS A 121 5.47 -5.67 -6.33
C CYS A 121 4.97 -5.25 -4.94
N HIS A 122 4.93 -6.20 -3.99
CA HIS A 122 4.42 -5.99 -2.63
C HIS A 122 5.54 -5.90 -1.59
N ALA A 123 6.61 -5.16 -1.87
CA ALA A 123 7.79 -5.08 -0.99
C ALA A 123 7.43 -4.64 0.44
N GLY A 124 6.43 -3.77 0.60
CA GLY A 124 5.95 -3.32 1.91
C GLY A 124 5.27 -4.41 2.74
N ALA A 125 4.79 -5.50 2.14
CA ALA A 125 4.02 -6.53 2.84
C ALA A 125 4.84 -7.27 3.91
N VAL A 126 6.14 -7.49 3.66
CA VAL A 126 7.01 -8.30 4.52
C VAL A 126 7.86 -7.48 5.50
N ALA A 127 7.75 -6.16 5.49
CA ALA A 127 8.42 -5.33 6.48
C ALA A 127 7.85 -5.60 7.88
N GLU A 128 8.67 -5.50 8.94
CA GLU A 128 8.33 -5.84 10.35
C GLU A 128 7.00 -5.26 10.85
N ARG A 129 6.48 -4.19 10.24
CA ARG A 129 5.21 -3.54 10.61
C ARG A 129 4.20 -3.39 9.48
N GLY A 130 4.38 -4.05 8.33
CA GLY A 130 3.56 -3.79 7.14
C GLY A 130 3.80 -2.37 6.61
N GLY A 131 4.85 -2.21 5.82
CA GLY A 131 5.34 -0.92 5.34
C GLY A 131 4.67 -0.41 4.07
N ASP A 132 4.90 0.86 3.76
CA ASP A 132 4.58 1.45 2.47
C ASP A 132 5.66 1.11 1.42
N PRO A 133 5.27 0.91 0.14
CA PRO A 133 3.91 0.86 -0.36
C PRO A 133 3.43 -0.60 -0.51
N LEU A 134 2.25 -0.92 0.06
CA LEU A 134 1.60 -2.23 -0.15
C LEU A 134 1.16 -2.41 -1.61
N PHE A 135 0.80 -1.31 -2.28
CA PHE A 135 0.51 -1.28 -3.71
C PHE A 135 1.72 -0.71 -4.44
N PRO A 136 2.24 -1.37 -5.49
CA PRO A 136 3.41 -0.87 -6.18
C PRO A 136 3.15 0.54 -6.75
N PRO A 137 4.13 1.46 -6.71
CA PRO A 137 4.06 2.70 -7.45
C PRO A 137 4.04 2.41 -8.96
N MET A 138 3.50 3.33 -9.76
CA MET A 138 3.44 3.16 -11.21
C MET A 138 4.81 2.95 -11.87
N GLU A 139 5.87 3.52 -11.27
CA GLU A 139 7.25 3.30 -11.70
C GLU A 139 7.66 1.83 -11.70
N THR A 140 7.13 1.01 -10.78
CA THR A 140 7.36 -0.44 -10.78
C THR A 140 6.87 -1.08 -12.08
N CYS A 141 5.73 -0.64 -12.60
CA CYS A 141 5.18 -1.13 -13.86
C CYS A 141 6.04 -0.67 -15.05
N LEU A 142 6.45 0.60 -15.04
CA LEU A 142 7.28 1.21 -16.08
C LEU A 142 8.72 0.66 -16.14
N GLY A 143 9.14 -0.11 -15.12
CA GLY A 143 10.41 -0.85 -15.14
C GLY A 143 10.41 -2.08 -16.05
N CYS A 144 9.23 -2.57 -16.45
CA CYS A 144 9.08 -3.69 -17.39
C CYS A 144 8.24 -3.32 -18.62
N HIS A 145 7.28 -2.40 -18.48
CA HIS A 145 6.41 -1.97 -19.57
C HIS A 145 6.85 -0.64 -20.18
N GLU A 146 6.97 -0.58 -21.50
CA GLU A 146 7.39 0.61 -22.25
C GLU A 146 6.22 1.58 -22.50
N HIS A 147 5.61 2.10 -21.42
CA HIS A 147 4.49 3.06 -21.50
C HIS A 147 4.84 4.46 -20.98
N ARG A 148 6.14 4.80 -20.87
CA ARG A 148 6.59 6.11 -20.35
C ARG A 148 6.01 7.27 -21.16
N GLU A 149 6.08 7.18 -22.49
CA GLU A 149 5.58 8.22 -23.39
C GLU A 149 4.04 8.37 -23.30
N ALA A 150 3.32 7.25 -23.24
CA ALA A 150 1.86 7.25 -23.05
C ALA A 150 1.49 7.90 -21.71
N PHE A 151 2.19 7.55 -20.63
CA PHE A 151 2.01 8.16 -19.31
C PHE A 151 2.27 9.68 -19.32
N GLU A 152 3.33 10.13 -19.99
CA GLU A 152 3.64 11.56 -20.11
C GLU A 152 2.59 12.34 -20.89
N LYS A 153 1.93 11.69 -21.86
CA LYS A 153 0.81 12.23 -22.64
C LYS A 153 -0.56 12.10 -21.95
N GLY A 154 -0.64 11.49 -20.77
CA GLY A 154 -1.91 11.27 -20.06
C GLY A 154 -2.77 10.14 -20.63
N LEU A 155 -2.20 9.25 -21.45
CA LEU A 155 -2.89 8.09 -22.02
C LEU A 155 -2.84 6.94 -21.00
N CYS A 156 -3.83 6.91 -20.10
CA CYS A 156 -3.87 5.99 -18.95
C CYS A 156 -4.73 4.73 -19.18
N ASN A 157 -5.42 4.64 -20.31
CA ASN A 157 -6.44 3.63 -20.61
C ASN A 157 -5.88 2.22 -20.88
N ASP A 158 -4.58 2.08 -21.09
CA ASP A 158 -3.92 0.77 -21.24
C ASP A 158 -3.92 -0.03 -19.93
N CYS A 159 -3.94 0.67 -18.79
CA CYS A 159 -3.94 0.05 -17.46
C CYS A 159 -5.22 0.36 -16.67
N HIS A 160 -5.82 1.53 -16.88
CA HIS A 160 -7.01 1.95 -16.14
C HIS A 160 -8.27 1.78 -16.99
N ARG A 161 -9.40 1.45 -16.35
CA ARG A 161 -10.68 1.55 -17.03
C ARG A 161 -11.07 3.01 -17.17
N PRO A 162 -11.63 3.46 -18.31
CA PRO A 162 -12.02 4.85 -18.50
C PRO A 162 -12.94 5.40 -17.41
N GLN A 163 -13.85 4.59 -16.86
CA GLN A 163 -14.72 4.99 -15.76
C GLN A 163 -13.96 5.32 -14.46
N ASP A 164 -12.84 4.64 -14.20
CA ASP A 164 -12.03 4.83 -12.99
C ASP A 164 -11.23 6.14 -13.07
N LEU A 165 -10.93 6.60 -14.29
CA LEU A 165 -10.21 7.85 -14.55
C LEU A 165 -11.11 9.09 -14.42
N ARG A 166 -12.40 8.97 -14.77
CA ARG A 166 -13.36 10.11 -14.71
C ARG A 166 -13.57 10.67 -13.32
N THR A 167 -13.21 9.91 -12.29
CA THR A 167 -13.41 10.26 -10.89
C THR A 167 -12.13 10.76 -10.22
N LEU A 168 -10.99 10.77 -10.94
CA LEU A 168 -9.74 11.35 -10.48
C LEU A 168 -9.88 12.86 -10.34
N ARG A 169 -9.78 13.35 -9.10
CA ARG A 169 -9.60 14.78 -8.82
C ARG A 169 -8.11 15.08 -8.67
N PRO A 170 -7.66 16.32 -8.99
CA PRO A 170 -6.30 16.75 -8.71
C PRO A 170 -5.97 16.51 -7.23
N VAL A 171 -4.76 15.99 -6.96
CA VAL A 171 -4.28 15.72 -5.60
C VAL A 171 -4.25 16.99 -4.72
N SER A 172 -4.30 18.17 -5.33
CA SER A 172 -4.62 19.42 -4.67
C SER A 172 -5.33 20.38 -5.65
N PHE A 173 -6.15 21.30 -5.12
CA PHE A 173 -6.74 22.42 -5.87
C PHE A 173 -5.68 23.32 -6.58
N LEU A 174 -4.41 23.20 -6.17
CA LEU A 174 -3.28 24.00 -6.62
C LEU A 174 -2.26 23.19 -7.44
N SER A 175 -2.59 21.97 -7.89
CA SER A 175 -1.71 21.17 -8.73
C SER A 175 -1.71 21.68 -10.18
N HIS A 176 -1.23 22.90 -10.41
CA HIS A 176 -0.93 23.42 -11.75
C HIS A 176 0.55 23.26 -12.09
N ASP A 177 1.21 22.22 -11.58
CA ASP A 177 2.57 21.97 -12.02
C ASP A 177 2.58 21.66 -13.53
N GLY A 178 3.71 21.93 -14.19
CA GLY A 178 3.80 21.78 -15.64
C GLY A 178 3.49 20.36 -16.12
N ALA A 179 3.66 19.34 -15.27
CA ALA A 179 3.37 17.96 -15.60
C ALA A 179 1.86 17.66 -15.50
N TRP A 180 1.17 18.23 -14.51
CA TRP A 180 -0.30 18.18 -14.41
C TRP A 180 -0.95 18.94 -15.56
N MET A 181 -0.50 20.15 -15.86
CA MET A 181 -1.04 20.96 -16.96
C MET A 181 -0.85 20.30 -18.33
N ARG A 182 0.25 19.57 -18.55
CA ARG A 182 0.47 18.79 -19.78
C ARG A 182 -0.46 17.59 -19.88
N ARG A 183 -0.73 16.90 -18.77
CA ARG A 183 -1.52 15.65 -18.75
C ARG A 183 -3.03 15.84 -18.61
N HIS A 184 -3.46 16.94 -18.00
CA HIS A 184 -4.87 17.14 -17.59
C HIS A 184 -5.39 18.55 -17.91
N GLY A 185 -4.56 19.43 -18.48
CA GLY A 185 -4.90 20.84 -18.67
C GLY A 185 -5.96 21.09 -19.75
N ALA A 186 -6.24 20.13 -20.63
CA ALA A 186 -7.33 20.21 -21.60
C ALA A 186 -8.66 19.83 -20.96
N GLU A 187 -8.69 18.73 -20.20
CA GLU A 187 -9.87 18.27 -19.46
C GLU A 187 -10.27 19.28 -18.37
N ALA A 188 -9.30 19.87 -17.68
CA ALA A 188 -9.55 20.89 -16.65
C ALA A 188 -10.16 22.19 -17.21
N ARG A 189 -9.92 22.51 -18.48
CA ARG A 189 -10.51 23.67 -19.16
C ARG A 189 -11.88 23.39 -19.78
N ALA A 190 -12.24 22.11 -19.93
CA ALA A 190 -13.49 21.67 -20.54
C ALA A 190 -14.61 21.42 -19.51
N GLN A 191 -14.32 21.49 -18.21
CA GLN A 191 -15.35 21.44 -17.16
C GLN A 191 -15.77 22.88 -16.79
N PRO A 192 -17.08 23.21 -16.85
CA PRO A 192 -17.61 24.54 -16.54
C PRO A 192 -17.51 24.90 -15.04
#